data_AF-A0A3R6PAM4-F1
#
_entry.id   AF-A0A3R6PAM4-F1
#
_cell.length_a   1.000
_cell.length_b   1.000
_cell.length_c   1.000
_cell.angle_alpha   90.00
_cell.angle_beta   90.00
_cell.angle_gamma   90.00
#
_symmetry.space_group_name_H-M   'P 1'
#
loop_
_entity.id
_entity.type
_entity.pdbx_description
1 polymer ?
#
loop_
_entity_poly.entity_id
_entity_poly.type
_entity_poly.pdbx_seq_one_letter_code
_entity_poly.pdbx_strand_id
1 'polypeptide(L)'
;MKITIIFSLLGALAFSCTIEDEIDKGYSIKSKSVTTYEEVVLKERDPKFPLEFPLRNKTKGAVMPFATSSNEDFLGCTYKLQYFPLGTAQNVGIPIVNIKKLKEEYDDFYVKERNLGIQTSNVFSYANFDRYSHKSKDSEKVTHGVSLNLKLFSIGNKGTIENIYGKDVANETNRVYGEFSAEVLGKKYNLETSSNALNMIKLGYLNPSFRNELYSITMAEFVKEYGALVLKDFYTGGRVSAIYSGIYTSNDLVETKEKNIENDINASYGPKKDISGSANLGIGLHYYDETKMSKKITSFTLSVKAIGGNLSFPTFSTPQGLTQINIDLSSWMSSMASPDSYRMIDIESEGLMPVSNFVLEKNIEQHISDYLYGRSIEQPMKVQEPYIEVLRRDIQGITLLITSLVTKNEDRVLIDLKNITPVSESKKQEYIRQIANEKSKVYGLKIVNKSFANDTIPIPPNNCFQLGFYKEGLFSKFLDKENNTIYLLYNGIKTKESNGLIIRRDFIKEMYSSARQSSDIDIDENGVSISLPKAVKCGLSIYNYDRTLNLYGLKDFVNKLPTINIDKRDLLDYEIISL
;
A
#
# COMPACT_ATOMS: atom_id res chain seq x y z
N MET A 1 -23.82 -54.25 -3.11
CA MET A 1 -23.17 -53.54 -1.99
C MET A 1 -22.14 -52.58 -2.60
N LYS A 2 -22.53 -51.33 -2.84
CA LYS A 2 -21.70 -50.30 -3.49
C LYS A 2 -21.21 -49.34 -2.40
N ILE A 3 -19.90 -49.25 -2.25
CA ILE A 3 -19.25 -48.27 -1.38
C ILE A 3 -19.15 -46.97 -2.19
N THR A 4 -19.97 -45.99 -1.82
CA THR A 4 -19.85 -44.62 -2.35
C THR A 4 -19.11 -43.79 -1.30
N ILE A 5 -17.85 -43.47 -1.58
CA ILE A 5 -17.08 -42.48 -0.84
C ILE A 5 -17.57 -41.10 -1.28
N ILE A 6 -18.28 -40.39 -0.41
CA ILE A 6 -18.60 -38.97 -0.61
C ILE A 6 -17.49 -38.16 0.03
N PHE A 7 -16.59 -37.63 -0.81
CA PHE A 7 -15.74 -36.49 -0.46
C PHE A 7 -16.64 -35.26 -0.30
N SER A 8 -16.91 -34.88 0.95
CA SER A 8 -17.45 -33.57 1.29
C SER A 8 -16.35 -32.51 1.11
N LEU A 9 -16.25 -31.96 -0.10
CA LEU A 9 -15.50 -30.73 -0.39
C LEU A 9 -16.30 -29.56 0.18
N LEU A 10 -16.02 -29.16 1.42
CA LEU A 10 -16.48 -27.88 1.96
C LEU A 10 -15.59 -26.76 1.39
N GLY A 11 -15.74 -26.51 0.08
CA GLY A 11 -15.15 -25.39 -0.63
C GLY A 11 -16.20 -24.32 -0.85
N ALA A 12 -16.62 -23.63 0.21
CA ALA A 12 -17.32 -22.37 0.05
C ALA A 12 -16.30 -21.34 -0.47
N LEU A 13 -16.17 -21.24 -1.80
CA LEU A 13 -15.60 -20.08 -2.46
C LEU A 13 -16.57 -18.91 -2.27
N ALA A 14 -16.63 -18.39 -1.04
CA ALA A 14 -17.19 -17.08 -0.77
C ALA A 14 -16.23 -16.06 -1.40
N PHE A 15 -16.56 -15.59 -2.61
CA PHE A 15 -16.00 -14.35 -3.13
C PHE A 15 -16.53 -13.20 -2.26
N SER A 16 -15.90 -13.04 -1.08
CA SER A 16 -15.98 -11.85 -0.25
C SER A 16 -15.46 -10.66 -1.07
N CYS A 17 -16.16 -9.53 -1.06
CA CYS A 17 -15.62 -8.32 -1.67
C CYS A 17 -14.31 -7.95 -0.95
N THR A 18 -13.18 -8.04 -1.65
CA THR A 18 -11.92 -7.53 -1.11
C THR A 18 -11.85 -6.01 -1.29
N ILE A 19 -11.02 -5.34 -0.48
CA ILE A 19 -10.66 -3.93 -0.70
C ILE A 19 -10.21 -3.71 -2.14
N GLU A 20 -9.46 -4.65 -2.68
CA GLU A 20 -8.95 -4.61 -4.04
C GLU A 20 -10.07 -4.74 -5.09
N ASP A 21 -11.10 -5.58 -4.85
CA ASP A 21 -12.24 -5.71 -5.77
C ASP A 21 -13.16 -4.48 -5.78
N GLU A 22 -13.33 -3.78 -4.65
CA GLU A 22 -14.09 -2.52 -4.61
C GLU A 22 -13.24 -1.33 -5.11
N ILE A 23 -11.92 -1.31 -4.89
CA ILE A 23 -11.01 -0.34 -5.53
C ILE A 23 -10.99 -0.57 -7.04
N ASP A 24 -10.90 -1.81 -7.52
CA ASP A 24 -10.99 -2.13 -8.95
C ASP A 24 -12.36 -1.72 -9.52
N LYS A 25 -13.47 -1.87 -8.79
CA LYS A 25 -14.79 -1.44 -9.29
C LYS A 25 -15.02 0.08 -9.22
N GLY A 26 -14.47 0.76 -8.21
CA GLY A 26 -14.64 2.20 -7.99
C GLY A 26 -13.62 3.08 -8.72
N TYR A 27 -12.46 2.51 -9.07
CA TYR A 27 -11.31 3.22 -9.63
C TYR A 27 -10.70 2.53 -10.87
N SER A 28 -11.26 1.41 -11.38
CA SER A 28 -11.13 1.03 -12.81
C SER A 28 -11.96 1.99 -13.67
N ILE A 29 -11.63 3.26 -13.56
CA ILE A 29 -11.52 4.06 -14.75
C ILE A 29 -10.02 3.98 -15.06
N LYS A 30 -9.57 2.87 -15.70
CA LYS A 30 -8.73 3.11 -16.89
C LYS A 30 -9.51 4.17 -17.61
N SER A 31 -9.06 5.43 -17.59
CA SER A 31 -9.73 6.48 -18.30
C SER A 31 -10.00 5.89 -19.68
N LYS A 32 -11.27 5.61 -19.96
CA LYS A 32 -11.75 5.29 -21.30
C LYS A 32 -11.62 6.54 -22.18
N SER A 33 -10.68 7.44 -21.89
CA SER A 33 -9.94 8.08 -22.97
C SER A 33 -9.21 6.96 -23.70
N VAL A 34 -9.94 6.32 -24.61
CA VAL A 34 -9.38 5.68 -25.79
C VAL A 34 -8.60 6.80 -26.49
N THR A 35 -7.38 7.02 -26.03
CA THR A 35 -6.45 7.92 -26.67
C THR A 35 -5.99 7.13 -27.86
N THR A 36 -6.69 7.31 -28.98
CA THR A 36 -6.30 6.74 -30.26
C THR A 36 -4.98 7.40 -30.65
N TYR A 37 -3.88 6.69 -30.42
CA TYR A 37 -2.59 7.03 -30.95
C TYR A 37 -2.25 6.07 -32.08
N GLU A 38 -1.60 6.58 -33.12
CA GLU A 38 -0.93 5.75 -34.10
C GLU A 38 0.41 5.31 -33.51
N GLU A 39 0.64 3.99 -33.49
CA GLU A 39 1.90 3.41 -33.03
C GLU A 39 2.69 2.89 -34.23
N VAL A 40 3.94 3.32 -34.34
CA VAL A 40 4.88 2.85 -35.37
C VAL A 40 6.13 2.33 -34.69
N VAL A 41 6.53 1.10 -35.01
CA VAL A 41 7.80 0.55 -34.54
C VAL A 41 8.94 1.20 -35.34
N LEU A 42 9.83 1.91 -34.64
CA LEU A 42 11.01 2.55 -35.24
C LEU A 42 12.22 1.61 -35.26
N LYS A 43 12.31 0.74 -34.26
CA LYS A 43 13.35 -0.28 -34.14
C LYS A 43 12.80 -1.46 -33.34
N GLU A 44 12.98 -2.67 -33.85
CA GLU A 44 12.69 -3.89 -33.08
C GLU A 44 13.70 -4.11 -31.96
N ARG A 45 13.30 -4.90 -30.96
CA ARG A 45 14.21 -5.34 -29.89
C ARG A 45 15.44 -6.01 -30.49
N ASP A 46 16.61 -5.70 -29.95
CA ASP A 46 17.84 -6.36 -30.38
C ASP A 46 17.84 -7.82 -29.88
N PRO A 47 17.89 -8.82 -30.78
CA PRO A 47 17.81 -10.24 -30.40
C PRO A 47 18.98 -10.69 -29.53
N LYS A 48 20.07 -9.93 -29.45
CA LYS A 48 21.18 -10.18 -28.53
C LYS A 48 20.74 -10.17 -27.07
N PHE A 49 19.71 -9.40 -26.72
CA PHE A 49 19.21 -9.28 -25.35
C PHE A 49 17.89 -10.05 -25.22
N PRO A 50 17.87 -11.25 -24.64
CA PRO A 50 16.64 -12.01 -24.45
C PRO A 50 15.68 -11.34 -23.46
N LEU A 51 14.37 -11.61 -23.60
CA LEU A 51 13.34 -11.16 -22.64
C LEU A 51 13.37 -12.04 -21.39
N GLU A 52 14.16 -11.64 -20.40
CA GLU A 52 14.35 -12.37 -19.15
C GLU A 52 13.63 -11.69 -17.99
N PHE A 53 12.32 -11.92 -17.86
CA PHE A 53 11.53 -11.40 -16.73
C PHE A 53 12.03 -11.90 -15.38
N PRO A 54 12.02 -11.09 -14.30
CA PRO A 54 12.43 -11.50 -12.96
C PRO A 54 11.81 -12.85 -12.53
N LEU A 55 12.60 -13.68 -11.84
CA LEU A 55 12.11 -14.95 -11.31
C LEU A 55 11.49 -14.71 -9.95
N ARG A 56 10.23 -15.09 -9.81
CA ARG A 56 9.62 -15.28 -8.49
C ARG A 56 10.18 -16.58 -7.90
N ASN A 57 11.03 -16.48 -6.87
CA ASN A 57 11.52 -17.68 -6.18
C ASN A 57 10.31 -18.42 -5.57
N LYS A 58 10.16 -19.72 -5.87
CA LYS A 58 9.01 -20.54 -5.43
C LYS A 58 8.92 -20.73 -3.91
N THR A 59 9.95 -20.36 -3.15
CA THR A 59 9.83 -20.09 -1.73
C THR A 59 9.16 -18.73 -1.59
N LYS A 60 7.81 -18.74 -1.65
CA LYS A 60 6.98 -17.60 -1.27
C LYS A 60 7.62 -16.90 -0.08
N GLY A 61 7.70 -15.57 -0.07
CA GLY A 61 7.72 -14.87 1.21
C GLY A 61 6.52 -15.42 1.98
N ALA A 62 6.77 -16.32 2.92
CA ALA A 62 5.68 -17.05 3.57
C ALA A 62 4.91 -15.99 4.34
N VAL A 63 3.63 -15.83 4.01
CA VAL A 63 2.72 -15.04 4.83
C VAL A 63 2.90 -15.53 6.26
N MET A 64 3.13 -14.61 7.18
CA MET A 64 3.40 -14.97 8.56
C MET A 64 2.22 -15.78 9.09
N PRO A 65 2.48 -16.92 9.75
CA PRO A 65 1.42 -17.73 10.32
C PRO A 65 0.69 -16.92 11.40
N PHE A 66 -0.59 -17.24 11.63
CA PHE A 66 -1.39 -16.61 12.71
C PHE A 66 -0.77 -16.79 14.11
N ALA A 67 0.12 -17.77 14.27
CA ALA A 67 0.93 -18.00 15.45
C ALA A 67 2.38 -18.24 15.03
N THR A 68 3.29 -17.46 15.60
CA THR A 68 4.75 -17.54 15.37
C THR A 68 5.44 -18.05 16.63
N SER A 69 6.69 -18.48 16.50
CA SER A 69 7.53 -18.82 17.65
C SER A 69 7.89 -17.59 18.49
N SER A 70 7.99 -16.41 17.87
CA SER A 70 8.20 -15.13 18.54
C SER A 70 7.21 -14.09 18.04
N ASN A 71 6.48 -13.46 18.95
CA ASN A 71 5.52 -12.42 18.57
C ASN A 71 6.22 -11.21 17.91
N GLU A 72 7.46 -10.92 18.28
CA GLU A 72 8.23 -9.83 17.69
C GLU A 72 8.48 -9.98 16.19
N ASP A 73 8.37 -11.21 15.65
CA ASP A 73 8.53 -11.50 14.22
C ASP A 73 7.45 -10.81 13.37
N PHE A 74 6.35 -10.36 13.97
CA PHE A 74 5.34 -9.55 13.28
C PHE A 74 5.81 -8.10 13.02
N LEU A 75 6.80 -7.60 13.76
CA LEU A 75 7.37 -6.27 13.49
C LEU A 75 8.01 -6.22 12.11
N GLY A 76 7.82 -5.09 11.42
CA GLY A 76 8.34 -4.89 10.09
C GLY A 76 7.72 -5.82 9.04
N CYS A 77 6.58 -6.46 9.32
CA CYS A 77 5.80 -7.19 8.31
C CYS A 77 4.80 -6.28 7.61
N THR A 78 4.42 -6.61 6.37
CA THR A 78 3.29 -5.93 5.72
C THR A 78 2.00 -6.15 6.51
N TYR A 79 1.06 -5.22 6.38
CA TYR A 79 -0.23 -5.26 7.04
C TYR A 79 -1.36 -4.87 6.08
N LYS A 80 -2.37 -5.72 5.95
CA LYS A 80 -3.58 -5.49 5.17
C LYS A 80 -4.69 -4.89 6.01
N LEU A 81 -5.59 -4.16 5.36
CA LEU A 81 -6.81 -3.65 6.00
C LEU A 81 -8.01 -4.56 5.70
N GLN A 82 -7.84 -5.89 5.66
CA GLN A 82 -8.85 -6.78 5.09
C GLN A 82 -9.84 -7.35 6.11
N TYR A 83 -9.32 -7.84 7.24
CA TYR A 83 -10.12 -8.51 8.26
C TYR A 83 -10.30 -7.62 9.49
N PHE A 84 -11.54 -7.48 9.94
CA PHE A 84 -11.89 -6.68 11.11
C PHE A 84 -12.41 -7.57 12.26
N PRO A 85 -12.29 -7.13 13.53
CA PRO A 85 -11.64 -5.89 13.98
C PRO A 85 -10.13 -5.87 13.67
N LEU A 86 -9.61 -4.66 13.44
CA LEU A 86 -8.21 -4.46 13.09
C LEU A 86 -7.28 -4.78 14.27
N GLY A 87 -6.05 -5.16 13.96
CA GLY A 87 -5.00 -5.42 14.95
C GLY A 87 -4.79 -6.88 15.29
N THR A 88 -5.35 -7.80 14.49
CA THR A 88 -5.08 -9.24 14.61
C THR A 88 -4.00 -9.67 13.62
N ALA A 89 -3.35 -10.81 13.90
CA ALA A 89 -2.35 -11.42 13.03
C ALA A 89 -2.91 -11.83 11.64
N GLN A 90 -4.24 -11.85 11.45
CA GLN A 90 -4.86 -12.26 10.19
C GLN A 90 -4.54 -11.34 9.00
N ASN A 91 -4.19 -10.10 9.31
CA ASN A 91 -3.82 -9.09 8.34
C ASN A 91 -2.31 -8.98 8.14
N VAL A 92 -1.49 -9.72 8.90
CA VAL A 92 -0.04 -9.66 8.79
C VAL A 92 0.40 -10.46 7.56
N GLY A 93 1.15 -9.84 6.68
CA GLY A 93 1.65 -10.43 5.45
C GLY A 93 3.09 -10.90 5.58
N ILE A 94 3.97 -10.40 4.72
CA ILE A 94 5.36 -10.86 4.61
C ILE A 94 6.32 -9.97 5.40
N PRO A 95 7.45 -10.52 5.92
CA PRO A 95 8.46 -9.72 6.59
C PRO A 95 9.22 -8.82 5.60
N ILE A 96 9.12 -7.50 5.80
CA ILE A 96 9.89 -6.48 5.06
C ILE A 96 11.23 -6.23 5.72
N VAL A 97 11.24 -6.12 7.05
CA VAL A 97 12.46 -5.86 7.83
C VAL A 97 13.03 -7.18 8.33
N ASN A 98 14.34 -7.33 8.24
CA ASN A 98 15.06 -8.45 8.83
C ASN A 98 15.27 -8.18 10.33
N ILE A 99 14.21 -8.37 11.12
CA ILE A 99 14.18 -8.17 12.57
C ILE A 99 15.29 -8.97 13.26
N LYS A 100 15.52 -10.21 12.83
CA LYS A 100 16.58 -11.07 13.36
C LYS A 100 17.97 -10.44 13.21
N LYS A 101 18.34 -10.01 11.98
CA LYS A 101 19.62 -9.33 11.74
C LYS A 101 19.75 -8.05 12.57
N LEU A 102 18.67 -7.29 12.68
CA LEU A 102 18.65 -6.03 13.42
C LEU A 102 18.93 -6.23 14.93
N LYS A 103 18.33 -7.27 15.53
CA LYS A 103 18.57 -7.65 16.93
C LYS A 103 19.97 -8.22 17.16
N GLU A 104 20.45 -9.07 16.24
CA GLU A 104 21.80 -9.65 16.35
C GLU A 104 22.90 -8.56 16.35
N GLU A 105 22.69 -7.44 15.65
CA GLU A 105 23.68 -6.36 15.54
C GLU A 105 23.50 -5.24 16.59
N TYR A 106 22.29 -4.97 17.06
CA TYR A 106 21.99 -3.82 17.92
C TYR A 106 21.18 -4.14 19.18
N ASP A 107 21.03 -5.42 19.51
CA ASP A 107 20.25 -5.88 20.67
C ASP A 107 18.82 -5.30 20.65
N ASP A 108 18.27 -4.90 21.79
CA ASP A 108 16.90 -4.38 21.91
C ASP A 108 16.76 -2.87 21.57
N PHE A 109 17.78 -2.23 20.99
CA PHE A 109 17.71 -0.78 20.73
C PHE A 109 16.64 -0.42 19.69
N TYR A 110 16.58 -1.18 18.59
CA TYR A 110 15.63 -0.93 17.50
C TYR A 110 14.34 -1.75 17.61
N VAL A 111 14.37 -2.85 18.37
CA VAL A 111 13.24 -3.76 18.56
C VAL A 111 12.97 -3.84 20.05
N LYS A 112 11.88 -3.22 20.49
CA LYS A 112 11.57 -3.02 21.91
C LYS A 112 10.37 -3.86 22.31
N GLU A 113 10.48 -4.53 23.45
CA GLU A 113 9.37 -5.23 24.12
C GLU A 113 9.08 -4.57 25.48
N ARG A 114 7.80 -4.41 25.84
CA ARG A 114 7.38 -3.90 27.15
C ARG A 114 6.18 -4.66 27.69
N ASN A 115 6.20 -5.03 28.97
CA ASN A 115 5.05 -5.55 29.68
C ASN A 115 4.10 -4.40 30.06
N LEU A 116 2.78 -4.63 29.98
CA LEU A 116 1.74 -3.63 30.27
C LEU A 116 0.82 -4.09 31.41
N GLY A 117 0.11 -5.20 31.23
CA GLY A 117 -0.90 -5.68 32.18
C GLY A 117 -2.14 -4.78 32.27
N ILE A 118 -2.56 -4.16 31.17
CA ILE A 118 -3.70 -3.23 31.13
C ILE A 118 -4.96 -4.00 30.71
N GLN A 119 -6.09 -3.73 31.37
CA GLN A 119 -7.40 -4.22 30.95
C GLN A 119 -8.24 -3.06 30.43
N THR A 120 -8.91 -3.25 29.30
CA THR A 120 -9.74 -2.23 28.69
C THR A 120 -10.98 -2.84 28.04
N SER A 121 -12.00 -2.03 27.86
CA SER A 121 -13.18 -2.37 27.08
C SER A 121 -13.58 -1.17 26.22
N ASN A 122 -13.95 -1.42 24.98
CA ASN A 122 -14.39 -0.38 24.07
C ASN A 122 -15.74 -0.76 23.43
N VAL A 123 -16.58 0.25 23.21
CA VAL A 123 -17.82 0.13 22.45
C VAL A 123 -17.87 1.29 21.48
N PHE A 124 -18.25 1.01 20.23
CA PHE A 124 -18.66 2.06 19.30
C PHE A 124 -19.74 1.53 18.36
N SER A 125 -20.42 2.47 17.72
CA SER A 125 -21.56 2.20 16.86
C SER A 125 -21.46 2.97 15.54
N TYR A 126 -22.07 2.41 14.51
CA TYR A 126 -22.14 3.01 13.18
C TYR A 126 -23.43 2.61 12.47
N ALA A 127 -24.11 3.59 11.90
CA ALA A 127 -25.37 3.34 11.18
C ALA A 127 -25.16 2.91 9.71
N ASN A 128 -23.94 3.04 9.19
CA ASN A 128 -23.55 2.57 7.85
C ASN A 128 -22.01 2.53 7.76
N PHE A 129 -21.48 1.88 6.72
CA PHE A 129 -20.05 1.67 6.55
C PHE A 129 -19.24 2.95 6.31
N ASP A 130 -19.82 4.00 5.73
CA ASP A 130 -19.13 5.29 5.59
C ASP A 130 -18.84 5.91 6.97
N ARG A 131 -19.75 5.70 7.94
CA ARG A 131 -19.56 6.18 9.32
C ARG A 131 -18.58 5.32 10.12
N TYR A 132 -18.35 4.07 9.74
CA TYR A 132 -17.40 3.18 10.43
C TYR A 132 -16.02 3.84 10.61
N SER A 133 -15.44 4.37 9.53
CA SER A 133 -14.08 4.91 9.54
C SER A 133 -13.91 6.18 10.38
N HIS A 134 -15.02 6.85 10.69
CA HIS A 134 -15.03 8.01 11.59
C HIS A 134 -15.24 7.62 13.06
N LYS A 135 -15.66 6.38 13.33
CA LYS A 135 -16.04 5.88 14.66
C LYS A 135 -15.06 4.88 15.24
N SER A 136 -14.44 4.03 14.42
CA SER A 136 -13.65 2.88 14.88
C SER A 136 -12.25 3.20 15.40
N LYS A 137 -11.78 4.46 15.28
CA LYS A 137 -10.40 4.90 15.54
C LYS A 137 -9.32 4.15 14.72
N ASP A 138 -9.70 3.29 13.78
CA ASP A 138 -8.72 2.49 13.03
C ASP A 138 -7.80 3.35 12.14
N SER A 139 -8.28 4.51 11.71
CA SER A 139 -7.46 5.48 10.96
C SER A 139 -6.33 6.08 11.80
N GLU A 140 -6.52 6.21 13.12
CA GLU A 140 -5.50 6.70 14.06
C GLU A 140 -4.33 5.71 14.20
N LYS A 141 -4.51 4.44 13.79
CA LYS A 141 -3.45 3.43 13.79
C LYS A 141 -2.45 3.65 12.65
N VAL A 142 -2.77 4.47 11.65
CA VAL A 142 -1.84 4.82 10.56
C VAL A 142 -1.07 6.08 10.93
N THR A 143 0.24 6.07 10.66
CA THR A 143 1.15 7.20 10.94
C THR A 143 0.61 8.51 10.36
N HIS A 144 0.70 9.59 11.13
CA HIS A 144 0.25 10.91 10.68
C HIS A 144 1.02 11.42 9.45
N GLY A 145 0.41 12.34 8.69
CA GLY A 145 1.00 12.90 7.48
C GLY A 145 0.83 12.03 6.22
N VAL A 146 0.26 10.84 6.36
CA VAL A 146 -0.15 9.99 5.24
C VAL A 146 -1.54 10.42 4.77
N SER A 147 -1.67 10.76 3.48
CA SER A 147 -2.98 11.04 2.88
C SER A 147 -3.75 9.73 2.66
N LEU A 148 -4.61 9.39 3.64
CA LEU A 148 -5.29 8.09 3.73
C LEU A 148 -6.76 8.19 3.31
N ASN A 149 -7.20 7.32 2.40
CA ASN A 149 -8.59 7.14 2.06
C ASN A 149 -9.28 6.30 3.14
N LEU A 150 -10.11 6.96 3.96
CA LEU A 150 -10.87 6.33 5.03
C LEU A 150 -11.80 5.22 4.54
N LYS A 151 -12.20 5.21 3.26
CA LYS A 151 -13.03 4.13 2.70
C LYS A 151 -12.34 2.76 2.76
N LEU A 152 -11.01 2.70 2.79
CA LEU A 152 -10.30 1.43 2.91
C LEU A 152 -10.75 0.64 4.15
N PHE A 153 -10.97 1.32 5.29
CA PHE A 153 -11.47 0.68 6.51
C PHE A 153 -12.93 0.26 6.39
N SER A 154 -13.78 1.12 5.82
CA SER A 154 -15.19 0.82 5.55
C SER A 154 -15.36 -0.45 4.73
N ILE A 155 -14.54 -0.62 3.68
CA ILE A 155 -14.63 -1.75 2.76
C ILE A 155 -14.26 -3.05 3.46
N GLY A 156 -13.15 -3.09 4.20
CA GLY A 156 -12.77 -4.30 4.93
C GLY A 156 -13.74 -4.64 6.08
N ASN A 157 -14.28 -3.63 6.77
CA ASN A 157 -15.34 -3.86 7.76
C ASN A 157 -16.60 -4.43 7.11
N LYS A 158 -17.05 -3.86 5.99
CA LYS A 158 -18.16 -4.40 5.20
C LYS A 158 -17.91 -5.84 4.77
N GLY A 159 -16.72 -6.15 4.26
CA GLY A 159 -16.33 -7.53 3.90
C GLY A 159 -16.40 -8.49 5.10
N THR A 160 -16.04 -8.02 6.30
CA THR A 160 -16.20 -8.78 7.55
C THR A 160 -17.68 -9.01 7.88
N ILE A 161 -18.53 -7.99 7.79
CA ILE A 161 -19.99 -8.13 7.99
C ILE A 161 -20.60 -9.09 6.95
N GLU A 162 -20.21 -9.00 5.68
CA GLU A 162 -20.67 -9.93 4.64
C GLU A 162 -20.29 -11.38 4.96
N ASN A 163 -19.11 -11.62 5.53
CA ASN A 163 -18.67 -12.96 5.91
C ASN A 163 -19.44 -13.51 7.13
N ILE A 164 -19.86 -12.65 8.06
CA ILE A 164 -20.58 -13.05 9.27
C ILE A 164 -22.08 -13.21 9.02
N TYR A 165 -22.69 -12.23 8.35
CA TYR A 165 -24.14 -12.08 8.22
C TYR A 165 -24.67 -12.31 6.80
N GLY A 166 -23.80 -12.36 5.79
CA GLY A 166 -24.18 -12.43 4.38
C GLY A 166 -24.35 -11.08 3.70
N LYS A 167 -24.31 -11.07 2.37
CA LYS A 167 -24.38 -9.85 1.54
C LYS A 167 -25.72 -9.12 1.64
N ASP A 168 -26.82 -9.85 1.78
CA ASP A 168 -28.15 -9.23 1.86
C ASP A 168 -28.29 -8.39 3.13
N VAL A 169 -27.79 -8.89 4.27
CA VAL A 169 -27.74 -8.15 5.52
C VAL A 169 -26.81 -6.94 5.41
N ALA A 170 -25.60 -7.13 4.88
CA ALA A 170 -24.65 -6.03 4.74
C ALA A 170 -25.20 -4.86 3.88
N ASN A 171 -26.01 -5.15 2.86
CA ASN A 171 -26.56 -4.14 1.96
C ASN A 171 -27.92 -3.56 2.40
N GLU A 172 -28.49 -3.99 3.53
CA GLU A 172 -29.75 -3.48 4.05
C GLU A 172 -29.58 -2.09 4.68
N THR A 173 -30.31 -1.07 4.20
CA THR A 173 -30.06 0.35 4.53
C THR A 173 -30.67 0.84 5.85
N ASN A 174 -31.60 0.08 6.42
CA ASN A 174 -32.25 0.37 7.70
C ASN A 174 -31.48 -0.24 8.90
N ARG A 175 -30.34 -0.90 8.65
CA ARG A 175 -29.55 -1.55 9.69
C ARG A 175 -28.62 -0.60 10.41
N VAL A 176 -28.36 -0.96 11.65
CA VAL A 176 -27.35 -0.35 12.51
C VAL A 176 -26.41 -1.43 12.99
N TYR A 177 -25.17 -1.04 13.21
CA TYR A 177 -24.10 -1.93 13.63
C TYR A 177 -23.38 -1.35 14.84
N GLY A 178 -22.68 -2.20 15.56
CA GLY A 178 -21.74 -1.76 16.57
C GLY A 178 -20.80 -2.87 16.98
N GLU A 179 -19.71 -2.49 17.61
CA GLU A 179 -18.66 -3.40 18.05
C GLU A 179 -18.40 -3.19 19.53
N PHE A 180 -18.21 -4.31 20.23
CA PHE A 180 -17.69 -4.36 21.58
C PHE A 180 -16.36 -5.11 21.56
N SER A 181 -15.36 -4.61 22.28
CA SER A 181 -14.19 -5.38 22.64
C SER A 181 -13.91 -5.35 24.13
N ALA A 182 -13.46 -6.48 24.67
CA ALA A 182 -12.83 -6.60 25.97
C ALA A 182 -11.42 -7.13 25.76
N GLU A 183 -10.43 -6.43 26.30
CA GLU A 183 -9.02 -6.65 25.98
C GLU A 183 -8.17 -6.69 27.26
N VAL A 184 -7.22 -7.61 27.27
CA VAL A 184 -6.10 -7.63 28.23
C VAL A 184 -4.83 -7.40 27.43
N LEU A 185 -4.28 -6.19 27.51
CA LEU A 185 -3.03 -5.81 26.88
C LEU A 185 -1.87 -6.34 27.75
N GLY A 186 -1.28 -7.45 27.33
CA GLY A 186 -0.19 -8.12 28.03
C GLY A 186 1.17 -7.47 27.75
N LYS A 187 1.58 -7.46 26.49
CA LYS A 187 2.87 -6.89 26.04
C LYS A 187 2.70 -5.97 24.84
N LYS A 188 3.61 -5.01 24.70
CA LYS A 188 3.77 -4.12 23.55
C LYS A 188 5.08 -4.42 22.84
N TYR A 189 5.04 -4.46 21.51
CA TYR A 189 6.21 -4.61 20.65
C TYR A 189 6.32 -3.38 19.75
N ASN A 190 7.51 -2.81 19.65
CA ASN A 190 7.76 -1.60 18.88
C ASN A 190 9.06 -1.72 18.05
N LEU A 191 8.97 -1.36 16.78
CA LEU A 191 10.09 -1.14 15.88
C LEU A 191 10.39 0.36 15.84
N GLU A 192 11.65 0.72 16.10
CA GLU A 192 12.13 2.10 16.04
C GLU A 192 12.16 2.59 14.58
N THR A 193 11.40 3.65 14.29
CA THR A 193 11.22 4.19 12.93
C THR A 193 11.49 5.69 12.83
N SER A 194 12.36 6.24 13.67
CA SER A 194 12.94 7.58 13.41
C SER A 194 13.63 7.64 12.04
N SER A 195 13.81 8.84 11.48
CA SER A 195 14.39 9.02 10.14
C SER A 195 15.74 8.32 9.98
N ASN A 196 16.60 8.34 11.01
CA ASN A 196 17.88 7.64 11.00
C ASN A 196 17.71 6.12 10.99
N ALA A 197 16.79 5.58 11.79
CA ALA A 197 16.50 4.15 11.83
C ALA A 197 15.92 3.66 10.50
N LEU A 198 14.96 4.39 9.91
CA LEU A 198 14.41 4.07 8.60
C LEU A 198 15.47 4.11 7.50
N ASN A 199 16.33 5.12 7.48
CA ASN A 199 17.43 5.21 6.53
C ASN A 199 18.38 4.02 6.64
N MET A 200 18.73 3.62 7.86
CA MET A 200 19.53 2.42 8.07
C MET A 200 18.80 1.15 7.59
N ILE A 201 17.52 1.00 7.93
CA ILE A 201 16.71 -0.16 7.54
C ILE A 201 16.64 -0.29 6.01
N LYS A 202 16.34 0.80 5.31
CA LYS A 202 16.30 0.90 3.84
C LYS A 202 17.59 0.40 3.18
N LEU A 203 18.74 0.76 3.75
CA LEU A 203 20.04 0.52 3.14
C LEU A 203 20.63 -0.88 3.43
N GLY A 204 20.23 -1.54 4.53
CA GLY A 204 20.92 -2.76 4.98
C GLY A 204 20.10 -3.84 5.67
N TYR A 205 18.83 -3.57 6.01
CA TYR A 205 18.04 -4.49 6.84
C TYR A 205 16.71 -4.90 6.22
N LEU A 206 16.51 -4.67 4.92
CA LEU A 206 15.38 -5.28 4.23
C LEU A 206 15.57 -6.81 4.12
N ASN A 207 14.47 -7.56 4.21
CA ASN A 207 14.47 -8.99 4.02
C ASN A 207 14.74 -9.32 2.55
N PRO A 208 15.67 -10.24 2.22
CA PRO A 208 15.96 -10.61 0.84
C PRO A 208 14.73 -11.11 0.05
N SER A 209 13.82 -11.83 0.73
CA SER A 209 12.59 -12.33 0.11
C SER A 209 11.64 -11.20 -0.25
N PHE A 210 11.52 -10.18 0.62
CA PHE A 210 10.75 -8.97 0.31
C PHE A 210 11.33 -8.23 -0.89
N ARG A 211 12.66 -7.98 -0.91
CA ARG A 211 13.31 -7.36 -2.07
C ARG A 211 13.01 -8.15 -3.34
N ASN A 212 13.16 -9.47 -3.30
CA ASN A 212 12.87 -10.31 -4.47
C ASN A 212 11.44 -10.14 -4.97
N GLU A 213 10.43 -10.15 -4.09
CA GLU A 213 9.04 -9.90 -4.47
C GLU A 213 8.87 -8.49 -5.05
N LEU A 214 9.34 -7.45 -4.35
CA LEU A 214 9.22 -6.04 -4.73
C LEU A 214 9.71 -5.75 -6.16
N TYR A 215 10.85 -6.33 -6.56
CA TYR A 215 11.39 -6.15 -7.92
C TYR A 215 10.85 -7.16 -8.94
N SER A 216 10.16 -8.23 -8.52
CA SER A 216 9.69 -9.27 -9.45
C SER A 216 8.27 -9.05 -9.97
N ILE A 217 7.40 -8.41 -9.18
CA ILE A 217 6.00 -8.16 -9.54
C ILE A 217 5.74 -6.66 -9.75
N THR A 218 4.53 -6.31 -10.19
CA THR A 218 4.09 -4.90 -10.28
C THR A 218 3.61 -4.43 -8.91
N MET A 219 3.56 -3.11 -8.69
CA MET A 219 3.02 -2.58 -7.43
C MET A 219 1.52 -2.85 -7.28
N ALA A 220 0.79 -2.93 -8.39
CA ALA A 220 -0.59 -3.36 -8.40
C ALA A 220 -0.75 -4.79 -7.86
N GLU A 221 0.09 -5.74 -8.31
CA GLU A 221 0.11 -7.10 -7.77
C GLU A 221 0.63 -7.12 -6.32
N PHE A 222 1.66 -6.35 -5.98
CA PHE A 222 2.23 -6.30 -4.64
C PHE A 222 1.22 -5.86 -3.58
N VAL A 223 0.55 -4.73 -3.80
CA VAL A 223 -0.42 -4.20 -2.86
C VAL A 223 -1.60 -5.15 -2.72
N LYS A 224 -2.01 -5.78 -3.84
CA LYS A 224 -3.05 -6.81 -3.84
C LYS A 224 -2.67 -8.02 -2.98
N GLU A 225 -1.45 -8.51 -3.09
CA GLU A 225 -1.03 -9.73 -2.38
C GLU A 225 -0.66 -9.47 -0.92
N TYR A 226 -0.03 -8.32 -0.61
CA TYR A 226 0.64 -8.10 0.68
C TYR A 226 0.17 -6.86 1.46
N GLY A 227 -0.53 -5.92 0.82
CA GLY A 227 -0.94 -4.65 1.42
C GLY A 227 0.12 -3.54 1.32
N ALA A 228 -0.29 -2.32 1.63
CA ALA A 228 0.51 -1.10 1.45
C ALA A 228 1.08 -0.51 2.77
N LEU A 229 0.81 -1.16 3.91
CA LEU A 229 1.25 -0.72 5.24
C LEU A 229 2.21 -1.75 5.85
N VAL A 230 2.97 -1.31 6.85
CA VAL A 230 3.94 -2.08 7.63
C VAL A 230 3.59 -1.95 9.10
N LEU A 231 3.55 -3.09 9.79
CA LEU A 231 3.33 -3.16 11.22
C LEU A 231 4.61 -2.79 11.98
N LYS A 232 4.57 -1.71 12.76
CA LYS A 232 5.72 -1.26 13.57
C LYS A 232 5.43 -1.15 15.06
N ASP A 233 4.16 -1.12 15.48
CA ASP A 233 3.81 -1.02 16.89
C ASP A 233 2.49 -1.74 17.18
N PHE A 234 2.50 -2.72 18.08
CA PHE A 234 1.31 -3.51 18.38
C PHE A 234 1.31 -4.11 19.78
N TYR A 235 0.14 -4.60 20.17
CA TYR A 235 -0.12 -5.26 21.43
C TYR A 235 -0.37 -6.75 21.27
N THR A 236 0.14 -7.51 22.24
CA THR A 236 -0.24 -8.90 22.44
C THR A 236 -0.94 -9.10 23.77
N GLY A 237 -1.84 -10.07 23.82
CA GLY A 237 -2.64 -10.38 24.99
C GLY A 237 -3.84 -11.22 24.61
N GLY A 238 -4.98 -10.95 25.24
CA GLY A 238 -6.27 -11.52 24.87
C GLY A 238 -7.27 -10.45 24.45
N ARG A 239 -8.11 -10.77 23.47
CA ARG A 239 -9.25 -9.95 23.07
C ARG A 239 -10.48 -10.80 22.80
N VAL A 240 -11.61 -10.41 23.39
CA VAL A 240 -12.94 -10.84 22.96
C VAL A 240 -13.59 -9.71 22.20
N SER A 241 -14.14 -10.00 21.03
CA SER A 241 -14.83 -9.04 20.17
C SER A 241 -16.22 -9.54 19.83
N ALA A 242 -17.21 -8.68 19.95
CA ALA A 242 -18.57 -8.94 19.54
C ALA A 242 -18.98 -7.89 18.50
N ILE A 243 -19.47 -8.36 17.36
CA ILE A 243 -20.06 -7.52 16.31
C ILE A 243 -21.57 -7.67 16.41
N TYR A 244 -22.28 -6.56 16.45
CA TYR A 244 -23.74 -6.48 16.57
C TYR A 244 -24.34 -5.96 15.27
N SER A 245 -25.53 -6.48 14.94
CA SER A 245 -26.38 -5.97 13.85
C SER A 245 -27.84 -5.99 14.31
N GLY A 246 -28.58 -4.93 13.96
CA GLY A 246 -30.01 -4.85 14.19
C GLY A 246 -30.73 -3.98 13.17
N ILE A 247 -32.04 -4.18 13.04
CA ILE A 247 -32.92 -3.39 12.19
C ILE A 247 -33.49 -2.25 13.03
N TYR A 248 -33.26 -1.02 12.60
CA TYR A 248 -33.77 0.16 13.29
C TYR A 248 -35.19 0.47 12.80
N THR A 249 -36.17 0.57 13.70
CA THR A 249 -37.60 0.61 13.33
C THR A 249 -38.20 2.00 13.17
N SER A 250 -37.47 3.07 13.51
CA SER A 250 -37.95 4.46 13.39
C SER A 250 -37.07 5.34 12.48
N ASN A 251 -37.64 6.43 11.99
CA ASN A 251 -36.95 7.41 11.13
C ASN A 251 -36.16 8.45 11.95
N ASP A 252 -35.36 7.99 12.90
CA ASP A 252 -34.54 8.88 13.73
C ASP A 252 -33.29 9.36 12.96
N LEU A 253 -32.69 10.46 13.44
CA LEU A 253 -31.40 10.94 12.94
C LEU A 253 -30.30 9.89 13.14
N VAL A 254 -29.31 9.88 12.25
CA VAL A 254 -28.25 8.86 12.22
C VAL A 254 -27.46 8.79 13.53
N GLU A 255 -27.16 9.93 14.16
CA GLU A 255 -26.50 10.00 15.47
C GLU A 255 -27.36 9.39 16.59
N THR A 256 -28.70 9.55 16.51
CA THR A 256 -29.63 8.96 17.46
C THR A 256 -29.68 7.44 17.30
N LYS A 257 -29.65 6.95 16.05
CA LYS A 257 -29.60 5.51 15.76
C LYS A 257 -28.35 4.87 16.38
N GLU A 258 -27.19 5.50 16.16
CA GLU A 258 -25.89 5.10 16.72
C GLU A 258 -25.91 5.07 18.26
N LYS A 259 -26.37 6.16 18.88
CA LYS A 259 -26.48 6.22 20.34
C LYS A 259 -27.38 5.12 20.91
N ASN A 260 -28.49 4.80 20.23
CA ASN A 260 -29.41 3.76 20.70
C ASN A 260 -28.83 2.36 20.58
N ILE A 261 -28.14 2.02 19.48
CA ILE A 261 -27.46 0.72 19.40
C ILE A 261 -26.28 0.64 20.39
N GLU A 262 -25.55 1.73 20.62
CA GLU A 262 -24.49 1.77 21.62
C GLU A 262 -25.04 1.54 23.04
N ASN A 263 -26.20 2.12 23.37
CA ASN A 263 -26.90 1.84 24.63
C ASN A 263 -27.31 0.37 24.74
N ASP A 264 -27.85 -0.21 23.66
CA ASP A 264 -28.27 -1.62 23.64
C ASP A 264 -27.07 -2.57 23.77
N ILE A 265 -25.92 -2.23 23.18
CA ILE A 265 -24.66 -2.96 23.35
C ILE A 265 -24.17 -2.85 24.80
N ASN A 266 -24.14 -1.64 25.38
CA ASN A 266 -23.76 -1.44 26.79
C ASN A 266 -24.70 -2.14 27.77
N ALA A 267 -25.96 -2.35 27.38
CA ALA A 267 -26.91 -3.15 28.13
C ALA A 267 -26.76 -4.66 27.88
N SER A 268 -25.91 -5.13 26.96
CA SER A 268 -25.81 -6.56 26.58
C SER A 268 -24.65 -7.33 27.23
N TYR A 269 -23.72 -6.62 27.88
CA TYR A 269 -22.58 -7.20 28.59
C TYR A 269 -22.46 -6.60 29.99
N GLY A 270 -21.76 -7.29 30.88
CA GLY A 270 -21.53 -6.81 32.24
C GLY A 270 -21.34 -7.93 33.24
N PRO A 271 -21.41 -7.62 34.54
CA PRO A 271 -21.42 -8.64 35.59
C PRO A 271 -22.69 -9.49 35.50
N LYS A 272 -22.59 -10.76 35.90
CA LYS A 272 -23.73 -11.67 35.94
C LYS A 272 -24.86 -11.10 36.81
N LYS A 273 -26.07 -11.01 36.27
CA LYS A 273 -27.21 -10.34 36.94
C LYS A 273 -27.84 -11.13 38.08
N ASP A 274 -27.84 -12.45 38.00
CA ASP A 274 -28.51 -13.32 38.97
C ASP A 274 -27.73 -13.47 40.30
N ILE A 275 -26.56 -12.84 40.42
CA ILE A 275 -25.66 -12.96 41.58
C ILE A 275 -25.20 -11.57 42.01
N SER A 276 -25.72 -11.06 43.12
CA SER A 276 -25.28 -9.77 43.70
C SER A 276 -23.78 -9.80 44.04
N GLY A 277 -23.00 -8.86 43.49
CA GLY A 277 -21.56 -8.76 43.74
C GLY A 277 -20.68 -9.68 42.89
N SER A 278 -21.21 -10.33 41.85
CA SER A 278 -20.39 -11.11 40.92
C SER A 278 -19.44 -10.22 40.11
N ALA A 279 -18.15 -10.55 40.13
CA ALA A 279 -17.13 -9.94 39.26
C ALA A 279 -17.02 -10.65 37.89
N ASN A 280 -17.88 -11.62 37.61
CA ASN A 280 -17.81 -12.42 36.38
C ASN A 280 -18.40 -11.62 35.21
N LEU A 281 -17.53 -11.18 34.31
CA LEU A 281 -17.89 -10.49 33.08
C LEU A 281 -18.42 -11.50 32.05
N GLY A 282 -19.50 -11.14 31.35
CA GLY A 282 -20.02 -11.95 30.25
C GLY A 282 -20.92 -11.17 29.30
N ILE A 283 -21.43 -11.88 28.29
CA ILE A 283 -22.26 -11.33 27.19
C ILE A 283 -23.50 -12.20 27.00
N GLY A 284 -24.68 -11.59 26.85
CA GLY A 284 -25.93 -12.27 26.49
C GLY A 284 -26.87 -12.60 27.67
N LEU A 285 -27.61 -13.71 27.60
CA LEU A 285 -28.80 -14.06 28.40
C LEU A 285 -28.72 -13.79 29.91
N HIS A 286 -27.58 -14.02 30.57
CA HIS A 286 -27.41 -13.79 32.02
C HIS A 286 -26.70 -12.48 32.39
N TYR A 287 -26.33 -11.69 31.38
CA TYR A 287 -25.50 -10.49 31.51
C TYR A 287 -26.22 -9.23 30.99
N TYR A 288 -27.28 -9.39 30.19
CA TYR A 288 -28.00 -8.26 29.61
C TYR A 288 -29.00 -7.59 30.55
N ASP A 289 -29.27 -6.30 30.34
CA ASP A 289 -30.18 -5.44 31.09
C ASP A 289 -31.36 -4.97 30.24
N GLU A 290 -32.45 -5.73 30.25
CA GLU A 290 -33.66 -5.38 29.49
C GLU A 290 -34.20 -3.98 29.81
N THR A 291 -34.02 -3.50 31.05
CA THR A 291 -34.54 -2.17 31.48
C THR A 291 -33.78 -1.01 30.84
N LYS A 292 -32.56 -1.25 30.36
CA LYS A 292 -31.69 -0.25 29.71
C LYS A 292 -31.75 -0.31 28.19
N MET A 293 -32.43 -1.30 27.61
CA MET A 293 -32.59 -1.44 26.16
C MET A 293 -33.50 -0.34 25.61
N SER A 294 -33.13 0.22 24.47
CA SER A 294 -33.83 1.29 23.74
C SER A 294 -35.21 0.87 23.22
N LYS A 295 -35.42 -0.43 23.01
CA LYS A 295 -36.62 -1.04 22.38
C LYS A 295 -36.91 -0.53 20.96
N LYS A 296 -35.94 0.13 20.31
CA LYS A 296 -36.06 0.65 18.93
C LYS A 296 -35.39 -0.23 17.87
N ILE A 297 -34.74 -1.30 18.30
CA ILE A 297 -33.96 -2.18 17.43
C ILE A 297 -34.58 -3.57 17.47
N THR A 298 -34.97 -4.07 16.31
CA THR A 298 -35.46 -5.45 16.12
C THR A 298 -34.39 -6.30 15.46
N SER A 299 -34.55 -7.62 15.51
CA SER A 299 -33.56 -8.58 14.97
C SER A 299 -32.14 -8.31 15.48
N PHE A 300 -32.03 -7.87 16.74
CA PHE A 300 -30.76 -7.53 17.37
C PHE A 300 -29.98 -8.81 17.66
N THR A 301 -28.89 -8.97 16.93
CA THR A 301 -28.07 -10.19 16.94
C THR A 301 -26.60 -9.83 17.09
N LEU A 302 -25.83 -10.73 17.68
CA LEU A 302 -24.38 -10.61 17.79
C LEU A 302 -23.66 -11.86 17.31
N SER A 303 -22.43 -11.66 16.87
CA SER A 303 -21.44 -12.69 16.60
C SER A 303 -20.17 -12.40 17.39
N VAL A 304 -19.59 -13.42 18.01
CA VAL A 304 -18.47 -13.26 18.94
C VAL A 304 -17.25 -14.04 18.47
N LYS A 305 -16.07 -13.45 18.67
CA LYS A 305 -14.75 -14.01 18.39
C LYS A 305 -13.84 -13.75 19.60
N ALA A 306 -12.96 -14.68 19.91
CA ALA A 306 -11.95 -14.51 20.95
C ALA A 306 -10.56 -14.92 20.44
N ILE A 307 -9.57 -14.09 20.72
CA ILE A 307 -8.18 -14.25 20.29
C ILE A 307 -7.30 -14.17 21.54
N GLY A 308 -6.39 -15.12 21.70
CA GLY A 308 -5.59 -15.26 22.91
C GLY A 308 -6.40 -15.84 24.08
N GLY A 309 -5.71 -16.45 25.03
CA GLY A 309 -6.32 -17.15 26.14
C GLY A 309 -6.79 -18.55 25.82
N ASN A 310 -7.38 -19.20 26.83
CA ASN A 310 -7.95 -20.52 26.75
C ASN A 310 -9.43 -20.47 26.34
N LEU A 311 -9.77 -19.72 25.28
CA LEU A 311 -11.14 -19.61 24.78
C LEU A 311 -11.26 -20.07 23.31
N SER A 312 -12.32 -20.84 23.03
CA SER A 312 -12.48 -21.65 21.82
C SER A 312 -13.24 -20.97 20.67
N PHE A 313 -12.98 -19.69 20.38
CA PHE A 313 -13.67 -18.96 19.29
C PHE A 313 -12.69 -18.22 18.35
N PRO A 314 -11.83 -18.93 17.61
CA PRO A 314 -10.82 -18.29 16.74
C PRO A 314 -11.44 -17.55 15.54
N THR A 315 -12.71 -17.82 15.24
CA THR A 315 -13.52 -17.15 14.22
C THR A 315 -14.80 -16.63 14.85
N PHE A 316 -15.44 -15.66 14.19
CA PHE A 316 -16.76 -15.18 14.55
C PHE A 316 -17.78 -16.32 14.56
N SER A 317 -18.59 -16.39 15.61
CA SER A 317 -19.68 -17.37 15.75
C SER A 317 -20.80 -17.09 14.74
N THR A 318 -21.70 -18.06 14.55
CA THR A 318 -22.97 -17.77 13.86
C THR A 318 -23.72 -16.67 14.64
N PRO A 319 -24.32 -15.68 13.95
CA PRO A 319 -25.11 -14.66 14.61
C PRO A 319 -26.27 -15.24 15.42
N GLN A 320 -26.44 -14.77 16.66
CA GLN A 320 -27.50 -15.20 17.57
C GLN A 320 -28.15 -13.99 18.25
N GLY A 321 -29.41 -14.11 18.65
CA GLY A 321 -30.09 -13.09 19.46
C GLY A 321 -29.54 -13.05 20.90
N LEU A 322 -29.71 -11.92 21.59
CA LEU A 322 -29.21 -11.73 22.97
C LEU A 322 -29.62 -12.82 23.95
N THR A 323 -30.87 -13.31 23.85
CA THR A 323 -31.41 -14.34 24.74
C THR A 323 -31.01 -15.76 24.33
N GLN A 324 -30.35 -15.92 23.19
CA GLN A 324 -29.92 -17.21 22.64
C GLN A 324 -28.44 -17.50 22.90
N ILE A 325 -27.67 -16.50 23.35
CA ILE A 325 -26.24 -16.59 23.58
C ILE A 325 -25.91 -16.32 25.05
N ASN A 326 -24.97 -17.06 25.61
CA ASN A 326 -24.54 -16.92 27.01
C ASN A 326 -23.03 -17.17 27.10
N ILE A 327 -22.24 -16.10 27.04
CA ILE A 327 -20.78 -16.18 27.06
C ILE A 327 -20.28 -15.73 28.43
N ASP A 328 -19.66 -16.65 29.16
CA ASP A 328 -18.91 -16.37 30.38
C ASP A 328 -17.43 -16.13 30.05
N LEU A 329 -16.90 -14.96 30.39
CA LEU A 329 -15.52 -14.57 30.11
C LEU A 329 -14.55 -14.88 31.27
N SER A 330 -15.03 -15.44 32.38
CA SER A 330 -14.22 -15.65 33.58
C SER A 330 -13.04 -16.60 33.35
N SER A 331 -13.26 -17.70 32.62
CA SER A 331 -12.21 -18.68 32.30
C SER A 331 -11.16 -18.11 31.34
N TRP A 332 -11.61 -17.36 30.33
CA TRP A 332 -10.74 -16.65 29.41
C TRP A 332 -9.90 -15.58 30.13
N MET A 333 -10.52 -14.76 30.97
CA MET A 333 -9.83 -13.74 31.76
C MET A 333 -8.78 -14.39 32.67
N SER A 334 -9.12 -15.49 33.34
CA SER A 334 -8.18 -16.22 34.20
C SER A 334 -6.97 -16.76 33.43
N SER A 335 -7.14 -17.15 32.16
CA SER A 335 -6.03 -17.65 31.34
C SER A 335 -5.00 -16.58 30.96
N MET A 336 -5.36 -15.28 31.06
CA MET A 336 -4.47 -14.16 30.75
C MET A 336 -3.30 -13.99 31.74
N ALA A 337 -3.31 -14.75 32.84
CA ALA A 337 -2.18 -14.82 33.76
C ALA A 337 -0.91 -15.41 33.13
N SER A 338 -1.04 -16.19 32.03
CA SER A 338 0.11 -16.77 31.33
C SER A 338 0.41 -16.03 30.01
N PRO A 339 1.64 -15.51 29.81
CA PRO A 339 2.07 -14.91 28.55
C PRO A 339 2.03 -15.87 27.34
N ASP A 340 2.08 -17.18 27.55
CA ASP A 340 1.98 -18.18 26.46
C ASP A 340 0.63 -18.15 25.75
N SER A 341 -0.38 -17.63 26.44
CA SER A 341 -1.72 -17.44 25.91
C SER A 341 -1.87 -16.18 25.05
N TYR A 342 -0.86 -15.31 25.01
CA TYR A 342 -0.94 -14.02 24.33
C TYR A 342 -0.85 -14.18 22.82
N ARG A 343 -1.67 -13.42 22.11
CA ARG A 343 -1.67 -13.30 20.65
C ARG A 343 -1.73 -11.84 20.26
N MET A 344 -1.40 -11.49 19.02
CA MET A 344 -1.58 -10.12 18.51
C MET A 344 -3.08 -9.77 18.51
N ILE A 345 -3.44 -8.72 19.23
CA ILE A 345 -4.84 -8.37 19.52
C ILE A 345 -5.23 -6.94 19.15
N ASP A 346 -4.26 -6.01 19.14
CA ASP A 346 -4.50 -4.66 18.68
C ASP A 346 -3.20 -3.98 18.19
N ILE A 347 -3.35 -2.82 17.56
CA ILE A 347 -2.28 -1.99 17.04
C ILE A 347 -2.34 -0.64 17.75
N GLU A 348 -1.17 -0.13 18.15
CA GLU A 348 -1.06 1.19 18.76
C GLU A 348 -1.41 2.32 17.76
N SER A 349 -1.84 3.48 18.26
CA SER A 349 -1.91 4.69 17.43
C SER A 349 -0.59 4.91 16.67
N GLU A 350 -0.69 5.23 15.38
CA GLU A 350 0.45 5.31 14.46
C GLU A 350 1.28 4.02 14.32
N GLY A 351 0.79 2.85 14.75
CA GLY A 351 1.48 1.57 14.68
C GLY A 351 1.62 0.97 13.28
N LEU A 352 0.97 1.58 12.26
CA LEU A 352 1.10 1.26 10.85
C LEU A 352 1.79 2.39 10.08
N MET A 353 2.72 2.04 9.20
CA MET A 353 3.45 2.98 8.35
C MET A 353 3.45 2.52 6.89
N PRO A 354 3.41 3.42 5.89
CA PRO A 354 3.48 3.01 4.49
C PRO A 354 4.74 2.20 4.15
N VAL A 355 4.61 1.21 3.26
CA VAL A 355 5.76 0.43 2.75
C VAL A 355 6.81 1.33 2.09
N SER A 356 6.38 2.45 1.49
CA SER A 356 7.24 3.45 0.88
C SER A 356 8.29 4.04 1.84
N ASN A 357 8.00 4.08 3.14
CA ASN A 357 8.94 4.53 4.17
C ASN A 357 10.10 3.56 4.40
N PHE A 358 10.08 2.36 3.81
CA PHE A 358 11.10 1.33 3.95
C PHE A 358 11.89 1.07 2.66
N VAL A 359 11.62 1.83 1.58
CA VAL A 359 12.32 1.69 0.29
C VAL A 359 12.93 3.02 -0.16
N LEU A 360 13.81 2.97 -1.17
CA LEU A 360 14.49 4.15 -1.74
C LEU A 360 13.75 4.71 -2.96
N GLU A 361 13.04 3.84 -3.69
CA GLU A 361 12.56 4.13 -5.02
C GLU A 361 11.29 4.99 -5.06
N LYS A 362 11.35 6.06 -5.85
CA LYS A 362 10.29 7.06 -6.00
C LYS A 362 9.05 6.54 -6.73
N ASN A 363 9.21 5.63 -7.67
CA ASN A 363 8.05 5.01 -8.31
C ASN A 363 7.27 4.13 -7.35
N ILE A 364 7.96 3.38 -6.48
CA ILE A 364 7.30 2.60 -5.44
C ILE A 364 6.61 3.53 -4.43
N GLU A 365 7.29 4.59 -3.98
CA GLU A 365 6.71 5.59 -3.08
C GLU A 365 5.40 6.20 -3.62
N GLN A 366 5.42 6.57 -4.89
CA GLN A 366 4.26 7.16 -5.56
C GLN A 366 3.08 6.19 -5.63
N HIS A 367 3.29 4.94 -6.08
CA HIS A 367 2.22 3.96 -6.23
C HIS A 367 1.58 3.55 -4.91
N ILE A 368 2.40 3.40 -3.85
CA ILE A 368 1.90 3.16 -2.49
C ILE A 368 1.06 4.35 -2.02
N SER A 369 1.53 5.57 -2.26
CA SER A 369 0.79 6.79 -1.89
C SER A 369 -0.52 6.94 -2.67
N ASP A 370 -0.52 6.60 -3.96
CA ASP A 370 -1.73 6.62 -4.79
C ASP A 370 -2.75 5.62 -4.27
N TYR A 371 -2.35 4.37 -4.00
CA TYR A 371 -3.24 3.38 -3.41
C TYR A 371 -3.82 3.82 -2.06
N LEU A 372 -2.97 4.30 -1.15
CA LEU A 372 -3.43 4.76 0.17
C LEU A 372 -4.36 5.96 0.08
N TYR A 373 -4.16 6.83 -0.91
CA TYR A 373 -5.06 7.94 -1.23
C TYR A 373 -6.35 7.49 -1.93
N GLY A 374 -6.46 6.22 -2.32
CA GLY A 374 -7.59 5.69 -3.09
C GLY A 374 -7.54 6.02 -4.58
N ARG A 375 -6.36 6.35 -5.13
CA ARG A 375 -6.12 6.43 -6.57
C ARG A 375 -5.74 5.07 -7.11
N SER A 376 -6.10 4.83 -8.37
CA SER A 376 -5.70 3.62 -9.09
C SER A 376 -4.18 3.59 -9.26
N ILE A 377 -3.59 2.42 -9.01
CA ILE A 377 -2.22 2.16 -9.46
C ILE A 377 -2.30 1.93 -10.97
N GLU A 378 -1.69 2.83 -11.75
CA GLU A 378 -1.65 2.75 -13.21
C GLU A 378 -0.57 1.77 -13.69
N GLN A 379 -0.68 0.52 -13.22
CA GLN A 379 0.19 -0.59 -13.62
C GLN A 379 -0.66 -1.84 -13.90
N PRO A 380 -0.25 -2.71 -14.85
CA PRO A 380 -0.89 -3.99 -15.06
C PRO A 380 -0.66 -4.93 -13.86
N MET A 381 -1.51 -5.97 -13.72
CA MET A 381 -1.33 -7.03 -12.71
C MET A 381 -0.15 -7.98 -13.02
N LYS A 382 0.49 -7.83 -14.19
CA LYS A 382 1.64 -8.64 -14.60
C LYS A 382 2.64 -7.75 -15.35
N VAL A 383 3.92 -8.03 -15.13
CA VAL A 383 5.02 -7.36 -15.83
C VAL A 383 4.91 -7.49 -17.35
N GLN A 384 5.36 -6.45 -18.06
CA GLN A 384 5.33 -6.31 -19.52
C GLN A 384 6.74 -6.13 -20.10
N GLU A 385 6.90 -6.34 -21.41
CA GLU A 385 8.16 -6.01 -22.09
C GLU A 385 8.46 -4.49 -21.93
N PRO A 386 9.63 -4.10 -21.42
CA PRO A 386 10.03 -2.70 -21.42
C PRO A 386 10.43 -2.23 -22.82
N TYR A 387 10.21 -0.95 -23.11
CA TYR A 387 10.50 -0.35 -24.42
C TYR A 387 10.82 1.14 -24.29
N ILE A 388 11.37 1.72 -25.35
CA ILE A 388 11.52 3.18 -25.47
C ILE A 388 10.33 3.74 -26.24
N GLU A 389 9.65 4.72 -25.65
CA GLU A 389 8.53 5.43 -26.25
C GLU A 389 9.00 6.82 -26.70
N VAL A 390 8.86 7.14 -27.99
CA VAL A 390 8.99 8.50 -28.53
C VAL A 390 7.59 9.03 -28.80
N LEU A 391 7.06 9.76 -27.84
CA LEU A 391 5.73 10.35 -27.89
C LEU A 391 5.79 11.68 -28.65
N ARG A 392 5.02 11.79 -29.74
CA ARG A 392 4.87 13.03 -30.49
C ARG A 392 3.59 13.76 -30.10
N ARG A 393 3.70 15.06 -29.83
CA ARG A 393 2.57 15.98 -29.70
C ARG A 393 2.79 17.18 -30.58
N ASP A 394 1.76 17.59 -31.30
CA ASP A 394 1.72 18.90 -31.94
C ASP A 394 0.80 19.78 -31.07
N ILE A 395 1.30 20.94 -30.65
CA ILE A 395 0.56 21.90 -29.81
C ILE A 395 0.78 23.29 -30.40
N GLN A 396 -0.28 23.90 -30.93
CA GLN A 396 -0.23 25.28 -31.46
C GLN A 396 0.94 25.52 -32.44
N GLY A 397 1.24 24.54 -33.30
CA GLY A 397 2.31 24.61 -34.30
C GLY A 397 3.71 24.20 -33.81
N ILE A 398 3.89 23.95 -32.51
CA ILE A 398 5.13 23.41 -31.93
C ILE A 398 5.00 21.89 -31.82
N THR A 399 6.01 21.14 -32.25
CA THR A 399 6.06 19.69 -32.04
C THR A 399 6.91 19.38 -30.82
N LEU A 400 6.31 18.73 -29.83
CA LEU A 400 6.97 18.18 -28.66
C LEU A 400 7.25 16.69 -28.89
N LEU A 401 8.52 16.29 -28.76
CA LEU A 401 8.92 14.88 -28.73
C LEU A 401 9.36 14.53 -27.31
N ILE A 402 8.57 13.70 -26.64
CA ILE A 402 8.85 13.20 -25.29
C ILE A 402 9.40 11.78 -25.42
N THR A 403 10.62 11.56 -24.94
CA THR A 403 11.24 10.23 -24.94
C THR A 403 11.23 9.66 -23.53
N SER A 404 10.62 8.49 -23.37
CA SER A 404 10.53 7.79 -22.09
C SER A 404 11.04 6.36 -22.19
N LEU A 405 11.71 5.89 -21.15
CA LEU A 405 11.84 4.46 -20.88
C LEU A 405 10.58 3.98 -20.18
N VAL A 406 9.84 3.11 -20.85
CA VAL A 406 8.71 2.42 -20.28
C VAL A 406 9.23 1.15 -19.61
N THR A 407 9.07 1.08 -18.29
CA THR A 407 9.55 -0.04 -17.48
C THR A 407 8.69 -1.28 -17.69
N LYS A 408 9.15 -2.41 -17.14
CA LYS A 408 8.38 -3.66 -17.08
C LYS A 408 7.07 -3.52 -16.30
N ASN A 409 6.91 -2.46 -15.50
CA ASN A 409 5.71 -2.17 -14.74
C ASN A 409 4.83 -1.10 -15.40
N GLU A 410 5.15 -0.67 -16.63
CA GLU A 410 4.52 0.45 -17.36
C GLU A 410 4.76 1.86 -16.80
N ASP A 411 5.63 1.99 -15.80
CA ASP A 411 6.14 3.31 -15.37
C ASP A 411 6.92 3.97 -16.51
N ARG A 412 6.69 5.26 -16.74
CA ARG A 412 7.37 6.06 -17.76
C ARG A 412 8.45 6.91 -17.11
N VAL A 413 9.71 6.53 -17.29
CA VAL A 413 10.85 7.34 -16.87
C VAL A 413 11.21 8.29 -17.99
N LEU A 414 11.05 9.58 -17.77
CA LEU A 414 11.35 10.61 -18.75
C LEU A 414 12.87 10.71 -18.96
N ILE A 415 13.34 10.55 -20.20
CA ILE A 415 14.77 10.56 -20.54
C ILE A 415 15.14 11.83 -21.31
N ASP A 416 14.31 12.22 -22.28
CA ASP A 416 14.61 13.33 -23.18
C ASP A 416 13.34 14.07 -23.60
N LEU A 417 13.47 15.36 -23.91
CA LEU A 417 12.40 16.23 -24.38
C LEU A 417 12.95 17.19 -25.43
N LYS A 418 12.42 17.10 -26.65
CA LYS A 418 12.78 18.00 -27.75
C LYS A 418 11.59 18.84 -28.19
N ASN A 419 11.77 20.15 -28.21
CA ASN A 419 10.85 21.10 -28.82
C ASN A 419 11.32 21.37 -30.26
N ILE A 420 10.46 21.12 -31.22
CA ILE A 420 10.74 21.38 -32.63
C ILE A 420 9.87 22.56 -33.04
N THR A 421 10.51 23.61 -33.55
CA THR A 421 9.84 24.73 -34.20
C THR A 421 9.02 24.24 -35.39
N PRO A 422 8.08 25.04 -35.92
CA PRO A 422 7.29 24.62 -37.08
C PRO A 422 8.20 24.19 -38.24
N VAL A 423 8.24 22.89 -38.53
CA VAL A 423 9.01 22.28 -39.62
C VAL A 423 8.11 21.33 -40.41
N SER A 424 8.54 20.97 -41.62
CA SER A 424 7.83 19.99 -42.44
C SER A 424 7.69 18.63 -41.74
N GLU A 425 6.65 17.88 -42.08
CA GLU A 425 6.45 16.53 -41.56
C GLU A 425 7.63 15.60 -41.82
N SER A 426 8.29 15.73 -42.98
CA SER A 426 9.51 14.99 -43.28
C SER A 426 10.63 15.25 -42.27
N LYS A 427 10.79 16.51 -41.81
CA LYS A 427 11.80 16.89 -40.82
C LYS A 427 11.43 16.40 -39.43
N LYS A 428 10.16 16.43 -39.04
CA LYS A 428 9.68 15.82 -37.79
C LYS A 428 10.02 14.33 -37.73
N GLN A 429 9.76 13.61 -38.82
CA GLN A 429 10.08 12.18 -38.92
C GLN A 429 11.60 11.91 -38.90
N GLU A 430 12.42 12.82 -39.44
CA GLU A 430 13.88 12.75 -39.33
C GLU A 430 14.34 12.85 -37.86
N TYR A 431 13.80 13.81 -37.10
CA TYR A 431 14.12 13.95 -35.67
C TYR A 431 13.70 12.71 -34.86
N ILE A 432 12.52 12.15 -35.12
CA ILE A 432 12.06 10.91 -34.48
C ILE A 432 13.03 9.75 -34.75
N ARG A 433 13.46 9.58 -36.01
CA ARG A 433 14.47 8.57 -36.38
C ARG A 433 15.83 8.83 -35.75
N GLN A 434 16.24 10.09 -35.62
CA GLN A 434 17.48 10.46 -34.93
C GLN A 434 17.45 10.05 -33.46
N ILE A 435 16.35 10.34 -32.75
CA ILE A 435 16.17 9.91 -31.35
C ILE A 435 16.26 8.38 -31.26
N ALA A 436 15.56 7.64 -32.12
CA ALA A 436 15.63 6.18 -32.13
C ALA A 436 17.07 5.68 -32.36
N ASN A 437 17.79 6.26 -33.32
CA ASN A 437 19.19 5.93 -33.58
C ASN A 437 20.09 6.22 -32.37
N GLU A 438 19.92 7.36 -31.70
CA GLU A 438 20.66 7.75 -30.50
C GLU A 438 20.39 6.79 -29.33
N LYS A 439 19.11 6.57 -28.99
CA LYS A 439 18.72 5.72 -27.86
C LYS A 439 19.05 4.26 -28.09
N SER A 440 19.03 3.79 -29.34
CA SER A 440 19.37 2.41 -29.65
C SER A 440 20.86 2.05 -29.50
N LYS A 441 21.73 3.04 -29.27
CA LYS A 441 23.14 2.83 -28.89
C LYS A 441 23.31 2.49 -27.41
N VAL A 442 22.31 2.81 -26.60
CA VAL A 442 22.28 2.61 -25.14
C VAL A 442 21.38 1.42 -24.79
N TYR A 443 20.18 1.38 -25.37
CA TYR A 443 19.14 0.41 -25.07
C TYR A 443 18.98 -0.59 -26.22
N GLY A 444 19.12 -1.88 -25.92
CA GLY A 444 18.75 -2.99 -26.83
C GLY A 444 17.24 -3.26 -26.91
N LEU A 445 16.41 -2.26 -26.59
CA LEU A 445 14.96 -2.36 -26.49
C LEU A 445 14.27 -2.09 -27.82
N LYS A 446 13.02 -2.55 -27.93
CA LYS A 446 12.07 -2.05 -28.94
C LYS A 446 11.89 -0.54 -28.75
N ILE A 447 11.84 0.20 -29.86
CA ILE A 447 11.61 1.65 -29.88
C ILE A 447 10.38 1.92 -30.72
N VAL A 448 9.39 2.60 -30.15
CA VAL A 448 8.13 2.94 -30.81
C VAL A 448 7.92 4.45 -30.86
N ASN A 449 7.31 4.93 -31.94
CA ASN A 449 6.73 6.25 -32.00
C ASN A 449 5.23 6.15 -31.70
N LYS A 450 4.73 7.03 -30.83
CA LYS A 450 3.29 7.20 -30.62
C LYS A 450 2.88 8.62 -30.96
N SER A 451 2.02 8.75 -31.96
CA SER A 451 1.53 10.04 -32.46
C SER A 451 0.04 10.18 -32.18
N PHE A 452 -0.37 11.31 -31.63
CA PHE A 452 -1.76 11.53 -31.23
C PHE A 452 -2.43 12.44 -32.26
N ALA A 453 -3.64 12.05 -32.69
CA ALA A 453 -4.36 12.73 -33.76
C ALA A 453 -5.02 14.05 -33.33
N ASN A 454 -5.22 14.28 -32.02
CA ASN A 454 -5.94 15.44 -31.48
C ASN A 454 -5.07 16.31 -30.57
N ASP A 455 -5.29 17.62 -30.62
CA ASP A 455 -4.72 18.66 -29.73
C ASP A 455 -5.18 18.54 -28.26
N THR A 456 -6.01 17.55 -27.92
CA THR A 456 -6.44 17.32 -26.53
C THR A 456 -5.31 16.68 -25.74
N ILE A 457 -4.77 17.44 -24.78
CA ILE A 457 -3.67 17.03 -23.89
C ILE A 457 -4.13 15.82 -23.06
N PRO A 458 -3.60 14.60 -23.29
CA PRO A 458 -3.73 13.57 -22.27
C PRO A 458 -2.82 14.02 -21.13
N ILE A 459 -3.41 14.20 -19.95
CA ILE A 459 -2.67 14.34 -18.70
C ILE A 459 -1.62 13.22 -18.69
N PRO A 460 -0.32 13.49 -18.43
CA PRO A 460 0.66 12.44 -18.26
C PRO A 460 0.06 11.44 -17.26
N PRO A 461 0.03 10.15 -17.59
CA PRO A 461 -0.46 9.15 -16.66
C PRO A 461 0.24 9.31 -15.31
N ASN A 462 -0.44 9.00 -14.20
CA ASN A 462 0.13 9.11 -12.85
C ASN A 462 1.41 8.28 -12.68
N ASN A 463 1.67 7.34 -13.60
CA ASN A 463 2.90 6.55 -13.70
C ASN A 463 4.06 7.22 -14.46
N CYS A 464 4.04 8.54 -14.69
CA CYS A 464 5.16 9.28 -15.30
C CYS A 464 6.11 9.86 -14.23
N PHE A 465 7.39 9.54 -14.35
CA PHE A 465 8.45 9.91 -13.41
C PHE A 465 9.52 10.78 -14.09
N GLN A 466 9.67 12.01 -13.61
CA GLN A 466 10.69 12.94 -14.08
C GLN A 466 11.85 12.99 -13.08
N LEU A 467 12.89 12.20 -13.34
CA LEU A 467 14.17 12.22 -12.62
C LEU A 467 15.07 13.41 -13.02
N GLY A 468 14.53 14.39 -13.77
CA GLY A 468 15.32 15.35 -14.55
C GLY A 468 15.86 14.74 -15.85
N PHE A 469 16.31 15.59 -16.78
CA PHE A 469 16.94 15.15 -18.01
C PHE A 469 18.39 14.75 -17.73
N TYR A 470 18.77 13.54 -18.11
CA TYR A 470 20.12 13.02 -17.95
C TYR A 470 20.70 12.60 -19.29
N LYS A 471 22.03 12.73 -19.41
CA LYS A 471 22.79 12.16 -20.54
C LYS A 471 23.28 10.79 -20.11
N GLU A 472 22.85 9.73 -20.78
CA GLU A 472 23.15 8.36 -20.37
C GLU A 472 24.66 8.11 -20.25
N GLY A 473 25.46 8.64 -21.18
CA GLY A 473 26.92 8.51 -21.15
C GLY A 473 27.62 9.11 -19.91
N LEU A 474 26.90 9.86 -19.06
CA LEU A 474 27.43 10.46 -17.82
C LEU A 474 27.03 9.69 -16.56
N PHE A 475 26.32 8.56 -16.68
CA PHE A 475 26.09 7.70 -15.53
C PHE A 475 27.40 7.10 -14.99
N SER A 476 27.45 6.92 -13.68
CA SER A 476 28.37 6.00 -13.02
C SER A 476 27.59 4.82 -12.47
N LYS A 477 28.23 3.68 -12.23
CA LYS A 477 27.59 2.53 -11.57
C LYS A 477 28.17 2.29 -10.18
N PHE A 478 27.29 2.03 -9.23
CA PHE A 478 27.62 1.55 -7.89
C PHE A 478 27.07 0.13 -7.72
N LEU A 479 27.89 -0.80 -7.23
CA LEU A 479 27.52 -2.20 -6.99
C LEU A 479 27.28 -2.43 -5.50
N ASP A 480 26.02 -2.58 -5.11
CA ASP A 480 25.65 -3.06 -3.79
C ASP A 480 25.58 -4.59 -3.80
N LYS A 481 26.72 -5.22 -3.54
CA LYS A 481 26.84 -6.69 -3.53
C LYS A 481 26.02 -7.33 -2.41
N GLU A 482 25.81 -6.65 -1.29
CA GLU A 482 25.05 -7.16 -0.15
C GLU A 482 23.56 -7.28 -0.49
N ASN A 483 23.03 -6.26 -1.19
CA ASN A 483 21.62 -6.24 -1.56
C ASN A 483 21.33 -6.79 -2.97
N ASN A 484 22.37 -7.20 -3.70
CA ASN A 484 22.29 -7.69 -5.09
C ASN A 484 21.65 -6.66 -6.05
N THR A 485 22.06 -5.40 -5.92
CA THR A 485 21.52 -4.27 -6.68
C THR A 485 22.65 -3.48 -7.33
N ILE A 486 22.48 -3.14 -8.61
CA ILE A 486 23.27 -2.11 -9.28
C ILE A 486 22.48 -0.81 -9.27
N TYR A 487 23.15 0.28 -8.89
CA TYR A 487 22.62 1.62 -9.05
C TYR A 487 23.35 2.32 -10.19
N LEU A 488 22.59 2.83 -11.17
CA LEU A 488 23.10 3.76 -12.18
C LEU A 488 22.85 5.17 -11.67
N LEU A 489 23.91 5.90 -11.33
CA LEU A 489 23.85 7.17 -10.63
C LEU A 489 24.32 8.31 -11.54
N TYR A 490 23.47 9.31 -11.70
CA TYR A 490 23.75 10.55 -12.41
C TYR A 490 23.88 11.68 -11.38
N ASN A 491 25.04 12.33 -11.39
CA ASN A 491 25.31 13.51 -10.58
C ASN A 491 25.70 14.64 -11.54
N GLY A 492 24.73 15.44 -11.94
CA GLY A 492 24.94 16.46 -12.96
C GLY A 492 24.04 17.67 -12.78
N ILE A 493 24.38 18.74 -13.50
CA ILE A 493 23.60 19.98 -13.53
C ILE A 493 22.42 19.77 -14.49
N LYS A 494 21.21 20.26 -14.16
CA LYS A 494 20.13 20.40 -15.17
C LYS A 494 20.70 21.20 -16.33
N THR A 495 20.93 20.58 -17.47
CA THR A 495 21.48 21.28 -18.63
C THR A 495 20.49 22.37 -19.05
N LYS A 496 20.93 23.64 -19.00
CA LYS A 496 20.22 24.83 -19.51
C LYS A 496 19.83 24.72 -20.99
N GLU A 497 20.37 23.75 -21.73
CA GLU A 497 20.11 23.57 -23.16
C GLU A 497 18.68 23.15 -23.49
N SER A 498 17.86 22.76 -22.51
CA SER A 498 16.41 22.74 -22.71
C SER A 498 15.85 24.13 -22.37
N ASN A 499 15.64 24.97 -23.37
CA ASN A 499 14.56 26.00 -23.36
C ASN A 499 13.17 25.31 -23.34
N GLY A 500 13.05 24.19 -22.63
CA GLY A 500 11.84 23.39 -22.49
C GLY A 500 11.14 23.83 -21.23
N LEU A 501 9.84 24.11 -21.35
CA LEU A 501 8.94 24.28 -20.23
C LEU A 501 9.30 23.27 -19.13
N ILE A 502 9.55 23.79 -17.93
CA ILE A 502 9.58 22.99 -16.71
C ILE A 502 8.15 22.49 -16.52
N ILE A 503 7.83 21.29 -16.99
CA ILE A 503 6.57 20.64 -16.64
C ILE A 503 6.73 20.18 -15.19
N ARG A 504 6.51 21.08 -14.22
CA ARG A 504 6.21 20.65 -12.85
C ARG A 504 4.90 19.87 -12.90
N ARG A 505 4.73 18.92 -11.98
CA ARG A 505 3.48 18.20 -11.76
C ARG A 505 2.26 19.14 -11.59
N ASP A 506 2.52 20.37 -11.14
CA ASP A 506 1.53 21.44 -10.96
C ASP A 506 1.27 22.29 -12.23
N PHE A 507 2.13 22.23 -13.25
CA PHE A 507 2.03 23.07 -14.44
C PHE A 507 0.80 22.74 -15.31
N ILE A 508 0.28 21.52 -15.18
CA ILE A 508 -0.98 21.11 -15.82
C ILE A 508 -2.19 21.70 -15.10
N LYS A 509 -2.10 22.03 -13.81
CA LYS A 509 -3.15 22.80 -13.11
C LYS A 509 -3.00 24.30 -13.36
N GLU A 510 -1.77 24.81 -13.37
CA GLU A 510 -1.49 26.24 -13.57
C GLU A 510 -1.75 26.74 -14.99
N MET A 511 -1.70 25.86 -16.02
CA MET A 511 -2.19 26.21 -17.36
C MET A 511 -3.69 26.57 -17.40
N TYR A 512 -4.48 26.20 -16.38
CA TYR A 512 -5.91 26.47 -16.30
C TYR A 512 -6.29 27.56 -15.28
N SER A 513 -5.33 28.14 -14.55
CA SER A 513 -5.58 29.29 -13.68
C SER A 513 -4.82 30.50 -14.20
N SER A 514 -5.53 31.42 -14.85
CA SER A 514 -5.01 32.77 -15.04
C SER A 514 -4.62 33.35 -13.67
N ALA A 515 -3.37 33.82 -13.59
CA ALA A 515 -2.73 34.52 -12.47
C ALA A 515 -2.25 33.67 -11.28
N ARG A 516 -0.94 33.41 -11.21
CA ARG A 516 0.01 34.16 -10.35
C ARG A 516 1.45 33.67 -10.51
N GLN A 517 2.37 34.62 -10.39
CA GLN A 517 3.81 34.43 -10.20
C GLN A 517 4.05 33.57 -8.95
N SER A 518 4.84 32.49 -9.07
CA SER A 518 5.43 31.81 -7.91
C SER A 518 6.81 32.38 -7.60
N SER A 519 7.06 32.51 -6.31
CA SER A 519 7.88 33.52 -5.65
C SER A 519 9.18 32.95 -5.07
N ASP A 520 10.03 32.36 -5.91
CA ASP A 520 11.40 31.97 -5.52
C ASP A 520 12.38 32.37 -6.62
N ILE A 521 12.54 33.68 -6.83
CA ILE A 521 13.56 34.25 -7.70
C ILE A 521 14.35 35.24 -6.84
N ASP A 522 15.56 34.86 -6.45
CA ASP A 522 16.53 35.85 -5.98
C ASP A 522 16.94 36.71 -7.17
N ILE A 523 16.69 38.02 -7.06
CA ILE A 523 16.95 39.03 -8.08
C ILE A 523 18.23 39.76 -7.64
N ASP A 524 19.25 39.80 -8.49
CA ASP A 524 20.43 40.61 -8.21
C ASP A 524 20.17 42.11 -8.41
N GLU A 525 21.11 42.94 -7.98
CA GLU A 525 21.03 44.42 -7.99
C GLU A 525 20.84 45.04 -9.38
N ASN A 526 20.92 44.24 -10.46
CA ASN A 526 20.72 44.67 -11.84
C ASN A 526 19.41 44.12 -12.45
N GLY A 527 18.52 43.52 -11.66
CA GLY A 527 17.23 43.03 -12.13
C GLY A 527 17.33 41.76 -12.98
N VAL A 528 18.44 41.01 -12.88
CA VAL A 528 18.64 39.76 -13.61
C VAL A 528 18.18 38.58 -12.77
N SER A 529 17.24 37.81 -13.31
CA SER A 529 16.78 36.55 -12.74
C SER A 529 17.86 35.48 -12.95
N ILE A 530 18.57 35.11 -11.88
CA ILE A 530 19.52 33.99 -11.90
C ILE A 530 18.82 32.74 -11.34
N SER A 531 18.19 31.97 -12.22
CA SER A 531 17.89 30.56 -11.95
C SER A 531 19.20 29.77 -11.97
N LEU A 532 19.75 29.48 -10.78
CA LEU A 532 20.82 28.48 -10.65
C LEU A 532 20.21 27.09 -10.93
N PRO A 533 20.72 26.33 -11.92
CA PRO A 533 20.24 24.98 -12.14
C PRO A 533 20.59 24.12 -10.91
N LYS A 534 19.56 23.71 -10.14
CA LYS A 534 19.75 22.73 -9.05
C LYS A 534 20.43 21.50 -9.65
N ALA A 535 21.58 21.11 -9.09
CA ALA A 535 22.18 19.82 -9.38
C ALA A 535 21.13 18.73 -9.15
N VAL A 536 21.05 17.78 -10.08
CA VAL A 536 20.14 16.64 -9.99
C VAL A 536 21.00 15.42 -9.71
N LYS A 537 20.78 14.85 -8.53
CA LYS A 537 21.22 13.51 -8.17
C LYS A 537 20.04 12.59 -8.44
N CYS A 538 20.11 11.82 -9.52
CA CYS A 538 19.09 10.84 -9.85
C CYS A 538 19.70 9.51 -10.27
N GLY A 539 18.91 8.45 -10.24
CA GLY A 539 19.41 7.14 -10.61
C GLY A 539 18.35 6.09 -10.89
N LEU A 540 18.85 4.96 -11.36
CA LEU A 540 18.06 3.77 -11.65
C LEU A 540 18.58 2.62 -10.78
N SER A 541 17.69 1.92 -10.07
CA SER A 541 18.04 0.71 -9.35
C SER A 541 17.72 -0.54 -10.19
N ILE A 542 18.65 -1.49 -10.19
CA ILE A 542 18.60 -2.72 -10.97
C ILE A 542 18.89 -3.89 -10.03
N TYR A 543 17.84 -4.52 -9.51
CA TYR A 543 17.96 -5.71 -8.67
C TYR A 543 18.19 -6.96 -9.51
N ASN A 544 18.93 -7.93 -8.96
CA ASN A 544 19.28 -9.20 -9.63
C ASN A 544 19.75 -8.97 -11.07
N TYR A 545 20.77 -8.11 -11.16
CA TYR A 545 21.06 -7.33 -12.35
C TYR A 545 21.40 -8.14 -13.59
N ASP A 546 21.86 -9.39 -13.48
CA ASP A 546 22.18 -10.18 -14.69
C ASP A 546 20.98 -10.36 -15.63
N ARG A 547 19.81 -10.69 -15.07
CA ARG A 547 18.57 -10.90 -15.85
C ARG A 547 17.89 -9.58 -16.18
N THR A 548 17.88 -8.65 -15.23
CA THR A 548 17.27 -7.32 -15.43
C THR A 548 18.03 -6.51 -16.48
N LEU A 549 19.37 -6.58 -16.53
CA LEU A 549 20.16 -5.94 -17.59
C LEU A 549 19.87 -6.53 -18.98
N ASN A 550 19.58 -7.84 -19.08
CA ASN A 550 19.12 -8.44 -20.34
C ASN A 550 17.71 -7.96 -20.69
N LEU A 551 16.76 -7.99 -19.75
CA LEU A 551 15.39 -7.52 -19.94
C LEU A 551 15.37 -6.09 -20.51
N TYR A 552 16.19 -5.20 -19.95
CA TYR A 552 16.31 -3.81 -20.35
C TYR A 552 17.28 -3.56 -21.52
N GLY A 553 17.96 -4.58 -22.03
CA GLY A 553 18.94 -4.44 -23.11
C GLY A 553 20.10 -3.49 -22.75
N LEU A 554 20.50 -3.45 -21.47
CA LEU A 554 21.45 -2.48 -20.91
C LEU A 554 22.83 -3.08 -20.63
N LYS A 555 23.00 -4.40 -20.75
CA LYS A 555 24.22 -5.11 -20.33
C LYS A 555 25.51 -4.54 -20.92
N ASP A 556 25.54 -4.31 -22.23
CA ASP A 556 26.72 -3.75 -22.91
C ASP A 556 27.03 -2.32 -22.47
N PHE A 557 25.99 -1.51 -22.28
CA PHE A 557 26.12 -0.12 -21.86
C PHE A 557 26.62 -0.03 -20.42
N VAL A 558 25.99 -0.73 -19.49
CA VAL A 558 26.36 -0.75 -18.07
C VAL A 558 27.77 -1.31 -17.86
N ASN A 559 28.21 -2.26 -18.68
CA ASN A 559 29.58 -2.76 -18.62
C ASN A 559 30.65 -1.69 -18.93
N LYS A 560 30.31 -0.69 -19.75
CA LYS A 560 31.22 0.41 -20.13
C LYS A 560 31.24 1.57 -19.13
N LEU A 561 30.25 1.66 -18.25
CA LEU A 561 30.17 2.76 -17.27
C LEU A 561 31.27 2.66 -16.20
N PRO A 562 31.79 3.80 -15.73
CA PRO A 562 32.75 3.83 -14.63
C PRO A 562 32.10 3.30 -13.36
N THR A 563 32.82 2.40 -12.67
CA THR A 563 32.42 1.95 -11.33
C THR A 563 32.90 2.96 -10.31
N ILE A 564 32.00 3.42 -9.45
CA ILE A 564 32.32 4.31 -8.32
C ILE A 564 32.15 3.56 -7.00
N ASN A 565 32.90 3.99 -5.99
CA ASN A 565 32.73 3.54 -4.62
C ASN A 565 32.22 4.73 -3.80
N ILE A 566 31.03 4.62 -3.24
CA ILE A 566 30.38 5.65 -2.42
C ILE A 566 29.90 5.01 -1.12
N ASP A 567 29.64 5.83 -0.09
CA ASP A 567 28.94 5.33 1.08
C ASP A 567 27.50 4.99 0.66
N LYS A 568 26.94 3.88 1.13
CA LYS A 568 25.53 3.54 0.86
C LYS A 568 24.58 4.66 1.28
N ARG A 569 24.93 5.41 2.32
CA ARG A 569 24.17 6.58 2.80
C ARG A 569 24.05 7.67 1.74
N ASP A 570 25.04 7.79 0.84
CA ASP A 570 24.99 8.77 -0.24
C ASP A 570 23.84 8.50 -1.22
N LEU A 571 23.32 7.25 -1.29
CA LEU A 571 22.14 6.91 -2.09
C LEU A 571 20.88 7.65 -1.62
N LEU A 572 20.80 8.07 -0.36
CA LEU A 572 19.66 8.82 0.18
C LEU A 572 19.53 10.21 -0.44
N ASP A 573 20.61 10.74 -1.03
CA ASP A 573 20.62 12.01 -1.74
C ASP A 573 20.11 11.90 -3.18
N TYR A 574 19.85 10.69 -3.68
CA TYR A 574 19.43 10.44 -5.06
C TYR A 574 17.93 10.18 -5.14
N GLU A 575 17.29 10.77 -6.15
CA GLU A 575 15.98 10.30 -6.60
C GLU A 575 16.16 9.04 -7.46
N ILE A 576 15.74 7.88 -6.94
CA ILE A 576 15.97 6.58 -7.58
C ILE A 576 14.66 6.03 -8.12
N ILE A 577 14.67 5.48 -9.33
CA ILE A 577 13.54 4.72 -9.91
C ILE A 577 13.94 3.26 -10.07
N SER A 578 13.07 2.35 -9.64
CA SER A 578 13.24 0.92 -9.91
C SER A 578 12.99 0.63 -11.39
N LEU A 579 13.89 -0.13 -12.01
CA LEU A 579 13.63 -0.84 -13.26
C LEU A 579 12.98 -2.21 -13.00
#